data_AF-A0A9R1C5Y9-F1
#
_entry.id   AF-A0A9R1C5Y9-F1
#
_cell.length_a   1.000
_cell.length_b   1.000
_cell.length_c   1.000
_cell.angle_alpha   90.00
_cell.angle_beta   90.00
_cell.angle_gamma   90.00
#
_symmetry.space_group_name_H-M   'P 1'
#
loop_
_entity.id
_entity.type
_entity.pdbx_description
1 polymer ?
#
loop_
_entity_poly.entity_id
_entity_poly.type
_entity_poly.pdbx_seq_one_letter_code
_entity_poly.pdbx_strand_id
1 'polypeptide(L)'
;MQTPSTLSVVSTSISPAVSGLQGWADLSDGLLHSIVALLGSSIDLLAFAATCQSWRAAFSSHRSASNLCTLIPPLLIRPADPIQGSSLPSIFSEKRSSVPFNSRYMLRIRKVIDVASDNSALGCQIPQETFENMHFAGSSHGHLICCYRGVCLVVDVFTGAMVSPPRLPFSDGYYGGTLTAPLTSPNSHLLVSTQSSLFDWPVGSDSWEELQLPHGWIYQIVQFNGQFIAMDHGMKMYTLRLAPRLGLREIPTEWCSEIEPESFVQAWLVVCGDDLLMVDHFVHLSSADPVCHRLDMSTEPAKWVKVKTLDNWAIFVGGDERSPPFACARPERWGGTSNNLYYAHHSQPWSVHELRGHVDLSPTSHPNFNWRKRFVPTAMALWVYPSMFYSDGR
;
A
#
# COMPACT_ATOMS: atom_id res chain seq x y z
N MET A 1 -44.73 -35.37 80.39
CA MET A 1 -44.38 -33.98 80.04
C MET A 1 -43.26 -34.07 79.01
N GLN A 2 -43.60 -34.10 77.72
CA GLN A 2 -43.48 -32.95 76.79
C GLN A 2 -42.05 -32.39 76.69
N THR A 3 -41.39 -32.71 75.58
CA THR A 3 -40.60 -31.79 74.73
C THR A 3 -40.48 -32.43 73.34
N PRO A 4 -41.09 -31.86 72.28
CA PRO A 4 -40.76 -32.21 70.92
C PRO A 4 -39.68 -31.27 70.38
N SER A 5 -38.76 -31.93 69.68
CA SER A 5 -37.60 -31.47 68.93
C SER A 5 -37.89 -30.37 67.90
N THR A 6 -37.00 -29.39 67.87
CA THR A 6 -36.84 -28.33 66.87
C THR A 6 -36.47 -28.91 65.50
N LEU A 7 -37.28 -28.62 64.47
CA LEU A 7 -36.93 -28.79 63.06
C LEU A 7 -36.64 -27.42 62.45
N SER A 8 -35.42 -27.26 61.94
CA SER A 8 -34.95 -26.12 61.16
C SER A 8 -35.54 -26.14 59.76
N VAL A 9 -36.27 -25.10 59.38
CA VAL A 9 -36.71 -24.87 57.99
C VAL A 9 -35.55 -24.23 57.22
N VAL A 10 -34.99 -25.00 56.27
CA VAL A 10 -34.06 -24.49 55.26
C VAL A 10 -34.91 -23.88 54.14
N SER A 11 -34.91 -22.56 54.03
CA SER A 11 -35.43 -21.86 52.85
C SER A 11 -34.35 -21.82 51.78
N THR A 12 -34.45 -22.72 50.80
CA THR A 12 -33.70 -22.62 49.54
C THR A 12 -34.27 -21.49 48.70
N SER A 13 -33.59 -20.33 48.69
CA SER A 13 -33.80 -19.30 47.67
C SER A 13 -33.13 -19.75 46.38
N ILE A 14 -33.91 -20.34 45.47
CA ILE A 14 -33.51 -20.50 44.07
C ILE A 14 -33.52 -19.09 43.47
N SER A 15 -32.36 -18.45 43.41
CA SER A 15 -32.20 -17.27 42.59
C SER A 15 -32.32 -17.72 41.13
N PRO A 16 -33.19 -17.13 40.30
CA PRO A 16 -33.17 -17.43 38.88
C PRO A 16 -31.80 -17.02 38.36
N ALA A 17 -31.12 -17.95 37.67
CA ALA A 17 -30.01 -17.57 36.81
C ALA A 17 -30.58 -16.56 35.81
N VAL A 18 -30.24 -15.29 36.00
CA VAL A 18 -30.43 -14.28 34.97
C VAL A 18 -29.51 -14.71 33.85
N SER A 19 -30.07 -15.40 32.85
CA SER A 19 -29.46 -15.53 31.54
C SER A 19 -29.14 -14.10 31.11
N GLY A 20 -27.86 -13.74 31.19
CA GLY A 20 -27.39 -12.45 30.69
C GLY A 20 -27.93 -12.29 29.29
N LEU A 21 -28.61 -11.17 29.02
CA LEU A 21 -29.08 -10.83 27.70
C LEU A 21 -27.91 -11.01 26.74
N GLN A 22 -28.03 -11.98 25.82
CA GLN A 22 -27.06 -12.26 24.76
C GLN A 22 -27.04 -11.03 23.84
N GLY A 23 -26.22 -10.05 24.21
CA GLY A 23 -26.17 -8.76 23.55
C GLY A 23 -25.36 -8.85 22.27
N TRP A 24 -25.39 -7.78 21.47
CA TRP A 24 -24.53 -7.65 20.28
C TRP A 24 -23.03 -7.84 20.61
N ALA A 25 -22.60 -7.54 21.83
CA ALA A 25 -21.23 -7.75 22.30
C ALA A 25 -20.83 -9.24 22.46
N ASP A 26 -21.81 -10.15 22.61
CA ASP A 26 -21.60 -11.57 22.93
C ASP A 26 -21.91 -12.50 21.74
N LEU A 27 -21.91 -11.96 20.51
CA LEU A 27 -22.05 -12.77 19.31
C LEU A 27 -20.88 -13.76 19.18
N SER A 28 -21.18 -14.97 18.70
CA SER A 28 -20.16 -15.99 18.44
C SER A 28 -19.20 -15.56 17.32
N ASP A 29 -17.92 -15.94 17.41
CA ASP A 29 -16.89 -15.65 16.41
C ASP A 29 -17.32 -16.03 14.98
N GLY A 30 -18.01 -17.16 14.79
CA GLY A 30 -18.48 -17.58 13.47
C GLY A 30 -19.47 -16.60 12.82
N LEU A 31 -20.34 -15.97 13.61
CA LEU A 31 -21.24 -14.92 13.12
C LEU A 31 -20.47 -13.63 12.84
N LEU A 32 -19.55 -13.24 13.72
CA LEU A 32 -18.70 -12.06 13.55
C LEU A 32 -17.83 -12.18 12.29
N HIS A 33 -17.24 -13.35 12.04
CA HIS A 33 -16.50 -13.66 10.81
C HIS A 33 -17.39 -13.63 9.57
N SER A 34 -18.65 -14.04 9.68
CA SER A 34 -19.62 -13.94 8.57
C SER A 34 -19.95 -12.49 8.26
N ILE A 35 -20.08 -11.62 9.28
CA ILE A 35 -20.26 -10.18 9.08
C ILE A 35 -19.03 -9.58 8.40
N VAL A 36 -17.81 -9.84 8.90
CA VAL A 36 -16.56 -9.36 8.29
C VAL A 36 -16.47 -9.79 6.82
N ALA A 37 -16.83 -11.04 6.51
CA ALA A 37 -16.82 -11.55 5.14
C ALA A 37 -17.85 -10.87 4.22
N LEU A 38 -18.86 -10.18 4.73
CA LEU A 38 -19.86 -9.45 3.94
C LEU A 38 -19.49 -7.97 3.74
N LEU A 39 -18.70 -7.38 4.64
CA LEU A 39 -18.29 -5.99 4.53
C LEU A 39 -17.34 -5.81 3.34
N GLY A 40 -17.70 -4.91 2.42
CA GLY A 40 -16.90 -4.56 1.24
C GLY A 40 -16.12 -3.25 1.39
N SER A 41 -16.31 -2.55 2.51
CA SER A 41 -15.78 -1.21 2.77
C SER A 41 -14.71 -1.26 3.86
N SER A 42 -13.62 -0.52 3.65
CA SER A 42 -12.57 -0.40 4.64
C SER A 42 -13.09 0.35 5.88
N ILE A 43 -13.90 1.38 5.68
CA ILE A 43 -14.52 2.14 6.77
C ILE A 43 -15.43 1.26 7.62
N ASP A 44 -16.23 0.41 6.99
CA ASP A 44 -17.15 -0.45 7.73
C ASP A 44 -16.39 -1.49 8.56
N LEU A 45 -15.27 -2.00 8.06
CA LEU A 45 -14.39 -2.87 8.84
C LEU A 45 -13.70 -2.16 10.00
N LEU A 46 -13.26 -0.92 9.78
CA LEU A 46 -12.70 -0.09 10.85
C LEU A 46 -13.75 0.15 11.94
N ALA A 47 -14.99 0.47 11.57
CA ALA A 47 -16.11 0.63 12.51
C ALA A 47 -16.44 -0.68 13.24
N PHE A 48 -16.45 -1.80 12.52
CA PHE A 48 -16.64 -3.14 13.09
C PHE A 48 -15.59 -3.43 14.18
N ALA A 49 -14.30 -3.24 13.87
CA ALA A 49 -13.21 -3.49 14.82
C ALA A 49 -13.14 -2.45 15.96
N ALA A 50 -13.77 -1.28 15.79
CA ALA A 50 -13.89 -0.26 16.82
C ALA A 50 -15.05 -0.52 17.81
N THR A 51 -15.99 -1.42 17.48
CA THR A 51 -17.24 -1.60 18.24
C THR A 51 -17.01 -2.02 19.69
N CYS A 52 -16.28 -3.12 19.94
CA CYS A 52 -15.90 -3.56 21.28
C CYS A 52 -14.73 -4.57 21.22
N GLN A 53 -14.24 -5.01 22.38
CA GLN A 53 -13.07 -5.89 22.45
C GLN A 53 -13.30 -7.27 21.80
N SER A 54 -14.47 -7.88 21.97
CA SER A 54 -14.80 -9.18 21.35
C SER A 54 -14.85 -9.08 19.82
N TRP A 55 -15.44 -8.02 19.28
CA TRP A 55 -15.51 -7.79 17.83
C TRP A 55 -14.13 -7.49 17.23
N ARG A 56 -13.30 -6.73 17.94
CA ARG A 56 -11.90 -6.52 17.55
C ARG A 56 -11.12 -7.84 17.54
N ALA A 57 -11.27 -8.66 18.56
CA ALA A 57 -10.64 -9.98 18.62
C ALA A 57 -11.13 -10.90 17.49
N ALA A 58 -12.42 -10.86 17.17
CA ALA A 58 -12.98 -11.60 16.03
C ALA A 58 -12.43 -11.09 14.70
N PHE A 59 -12.26 -9.78 14.52
CA PHE A 59 -11.61 -9.19 13.33
C PHE A 59 -10.14 -9.64 13.24
N SER A 60 -9.37 -9.51 14.32
CA SER A 60 -7.95 -9.88 14.35
C SER A 60 -7.69 -11.38 14.18
N SER A 61 -8.65 -12.22 14.56
CA SER A 61 -8.62 -13.67 14.31
C SER A 61 -9.22 -14.06 12.95
N HIS A 62 -9.92 -13.14 12.28
CA HIS A 62 -10.40 -13.36 10.93
C HIS A 62 -9.19 -13.42 10.00
N ARG A 63 -9.12 -14.49 9.19
CA ARG A 63 -8.13 -14.82 8.15
C ARG A 63 -7.08 -13.74 7.83
N SER A 64 -5.81 -14.18 7.73
CA SER A 64 -4.59 -13.40 7.43
C SER A 64 -4.77 -12.14 6.58
N ALA A 65 -4.00 -11.11 6.92
CA ALA A 65 -3.88 -9.83 6.24
C ALA A 65 -3.97 -9.84 4.70
N SER A 66 -3.34 -10.83 4.08
CA SER A 66 -3.34 -11.05 2.63
C SER A 66 -4.74 -11.23 2.03
N ASN A 67 -5.69 -11.80 2.78
CA ASN A 67 -7.05 -12.01 2.29
C ASN A 67 -7.92 -10.75 2.35
N LEU A 68 -7.71 -9.86 3.31
CA LEU A 68 -8.47 -8.60 3.39
C LEU A 68 -8.02 -7.62 2.31
N CYS A 69 -6.70 -7.42 2.16
CA CYS A 69 -6.15 -6.56 1.12
C CYS A 69 -6.42 -7.06 -0.31
N THR A 70 -6.79 -8.32 -0.49
CA THR A 70 -7.21 -8.85 -1.81
C THR A 70 -8.71 -8.77 -2.06
N LEU A 71 -9.55 -8.47 -1.06
CA LEU A 71 -11.01 -8.46 -1.21
C LEU A 71 -11.64 -7.07 -1.07
N ILE A 72 -10.86 -6.10 -0.60
CA ILE A 72 -11.31 -4.77 -0.21
C ILE A 72 -10.44 -3.75 -0.94
N PRO A 73 -11.02 -2.65 -1.46
CA PRO A 73 -10.23 -1.67 -2.17
C PRO A 73 -9.35 -0.89 -1.19
N PRO A 74 -8.16 -0.43 -1.62
CA PRO A 74 -7.35 0.46 -0.81
C PRO A 74 -8.06 1.81 -0.64
N LEU A 75 -7.69 2.51 0.42
CA LEU A 75 -8.14 3.87 0.68
C LEU A 75 -7.27 4.87 -0.09
N LEU A 76 -7.88 5.94 -0.59
CA LEU A 76 -7.17 7.02 -1.26
C LEU A 76 -6.77 8.09 -0.24
N ILE A 77 -5.47 8.28 -0.03
CA ILE A 77 -4.95 9.47 0.64
C ILE A 77 -4.92 10.62 -0.37
N ARG A 78 -5.55 11.74 -0.02
CA ARG A 78 -5.42 13.01 -0.73
C ARG A 78 -4.60 14.00 0.08
N PRO A 79 -3.38 14.33 -0.37
CA PRO A 79 -2.64 15.47 0.13
C PRO A 79 -3.38 16.78 -0.13
N ALA A 80 -3.12 17.79 0.68
CA ALA A 80 -3.51 19.17 0.41
C ALA A 80 -2.79 19.67 -0.83
N ASP A 81 -3.46 20.54 -1.59
CA ASP A 81 -2.77 21.33 -2.60
C ASP A 81 -1.57 22.07 -1.99
N PRO A 82 -0.44 22.18 -2.71
CA PRO A 82 0.65 23.05 -2.32
C PRO A 82 0.12 24.46 -2.06
N ILE A 83 0.61 25.13 -1.02
CA ILE A 83 0.20 26.50 -0.71
C ILE A 83 0.51 27.39 -1.92
N GLN A 84 -0.48 28.17 -2.34
CA GLN A 84 -0.42 29.10 -3.46
C GLN A 84 0.86 29.96 -3.36
N GLY A 85 1.79 29.78 -4.30
CA GLY A 85 3.10 30.44 -4.31
C GLY A 85 4.31 29.51 -4.33
N SER A 86 4.17 28.22 -4.00
CA SER A 86 5.22 27.22 -4.23
C SER A 86 5.10 26.66 -5.65
N SER A 87 5.91 27.18 -6.59
CA SER A 87 6.17 26.43 -7.82
C SER A 87 6.86 25.12 -7.42
N LEU A 88 6.23 23.98 -7.70
CA LEU A 88 6.85 22.67 -7.48
C LEU A 88 7.96 22.49 -8.52
N PRO A 89 9.25 22.44 -8.14
CA PRO A 89 10.25 21.96 -9.06
C PRO A 89 10.03 20.45 -9.24
N SER A 90 9.65 20.03 -10.44
CA SER A 90 9.85 18.64 -10.84
C SER A 90 11.35 18.39 -10.85
N ILE A 91 11.84 17.44 -10.05
CA ILE A 91 13.28 17.17 -9.94
C ILE A 91 13.84 16.65 -11.29
N PHE A 92 13.00 16.13 -12.18
CA PHE A 92 13.35 15.70 -13.54
C PHE A 92 13.25 16.81 -14.61
N SER A 93 13.75 18.01 -14.30
CA SER A 93 14.23 18.91 -15.36
C SER A 93 15.71 18.60 -15.55
N GLU A 94 16.13 18.20 -16.75
CA GLU A 94 17.52 17.84 -17.14
C GLU A 94 18.60 18.87 -16.78
N LYS A 95 18.21 20.06 -16.30
CA LYS A 95 19.13 20.99 -15.67
C LYS A 95 19.15 20.72 -14.18
N ARG A 96 20.31 20.26 -13.67
CA ARG A 96 20.74 20.38 -12.26
C ARG A 96 20.29 21.74 -11.72
N SER A 97 19.09 21.81 -11.17
CA SER A 97 18.55 23.04 -10.61
C SER A 97 18.43 22.76 -9.14
N SER A 98 19.37 23.35 -8.42
CA SER A 98 19.39 23.49 -6.97
C SER A 98 17.97 23.59 -6.42
N VAL A 99 17.56 22.57 -5.67
CA VAL A 99 16.40 22.64 -4.79
C VAL A 99 16.56 23.91 -3.96
N PRO A 100 15.63 24.89 -4.01
CA PRO A 100 15.77 26.11 -3.23
C PRO A 100 15.88 25.75 -1.74
N PHE A 101 16.89 26.30 -1.07
CA PHE A 101 17.24 26.03 0.33
C PHE A 101 16.12 26.35 1.34
N ASN A 102 15.02 26.99 0.88
CA ASN A 102 13.91 27.50 1.68
C ASN A 102 12.53 26.95 1.29
N SER A 103 12.44 25.94 0.42
CA SER A 103 11.14 25.32 0.16
C SER A 103 10.75 24.42 1.34
N ARG A 104 9.87 24.92 2.21
CA ARG A 104 9.17 24.11 3.21
C ARG A 104 8.22 23.17 2.48
N TYR A 105 8.74 22.02 2.05
CA TYR A 105 7.91 20.93 1.56
C TYR A 105 7.19 20.33 2.77
N MET A 106 5.87 20.25 2.68
CA MET A 106 5.04 19.80 3.79
C MET A 106 4.01 18.84 3.24
N LEU A 107 4.06 17.60 3.74
CA LEU A 107 3.01 16.63 3.49
C LEU A 107 1.84 16.98 4.40
N ARG A 108 0.81 17.61 3.84
CA ARG A 108 -0.45 17.78 4.56
C ARG A 108 -1.44 16.79 4.00
N ILE A 109 -1.85 15.79 4.77
CA ILE A 109 -2.94 14.90 4.35
C ILE A 109 -4.25 15.59 4.70
N ARG A 110 -5.16 15.75 3.73
CA ARG A 110 -6.48 16.35 3.98
C ARG A 110 -7.57 15.33 4.22
N LYS A 111 -7.55 14.26 3.42
CA LYS A 111 -8.67 13.33 3.35
C LYS A 111 -8.16 11.94 3.07
N VAL A 112 -8.72 10.97 3.77
CA VAL A 112 -8.64 9.57 3.38
C VAL A 112 -10.03 9.19 2.87
N ILE A 113 -10.12 8.73 1.63
CA ILE A 113 -11.38 8.43 0.95
C ILE A 113 -11.51 6.92 0.76
N ASP A 114 -12.66 6.39 1.12
CA ASP A 114 -13.02 5.01 0.79
C ASP A 114 -13.72 4.95 -0.58
N VAL A 115 -13.18 4.12 -1.47
CA VAL A 115 -13.73 3.90 -2.82
C VAL A 115 -15.09 3.20 -2.73
N ALA A 116 -15.28 2.35 -1.71
CA ALA A 116 -16.48 1.54 -1.52
C ALA A 116 -17.65 2.30 -0.87
N SER A 117 -17.40 3.48 -0.28
CA SER A 117 -18.38 4.20 0.54
C SER A 117 -18.50 5.63 0.07
N ASP A 118 -19.36 5.93 -0.92
CA ASP A 118 -19.83 7.26 -1.38
C ASP A 118 -18.90 8.49 -1.11
N ASN A 119 -17.59 8.31 -1.27
CA ASN A 119 -16.56 9.28 -0.87
C ASN A 119 -16.60 9.75 0.60
N SER A 120 -17.09 8.94 1.53
CA SER A 120 -17.01 9.19 2.96
C SER A 120 -15.54 9.35 3.39
N ALA A 121 -15.32 10.32 4.26
CA ALA A 121 -14.00 10.79 4.64
C ALA A 121 -13.61 10.18 5.98
N LEU A 122 -12.47 9.51 6.05
CA LEU A 122 -11.81 9.31 7.33
C LEU A 122 -10.92 10.51 7.63
N GLY A 123 -10.96 10.96 8.89
CA GLY A 123 -10.04 11.95 9.40
C GLY A 123 -8.63 11.38 9.47
N CYS A 124 -7.67 12.05 8.85
CA CYS A 124 -6.25 11.75 9.06
C CYS A 124 -5.87 12.16 10.49
N GLN A 125 -5.27 11.25 11.26
CA GLN A 125 -4.85 11.53 12.64
C GLN A 125 -3.42 12.08 12.73
N ILE A 126 -2.73 12.24 11.60
CA ILE A 126 -1.36 12.73 11.59
C ILE A 126 -1.33 14.24 11.88
N PRO A 127 -0.60 14.71 12.92
CA PRO A 127 -0.42 16.13 13.18
C PRO A 127 0.17 16.86 11.98
N GLN A 128 -0.31 18.07 11.71
CA GLN A 128 0.09 18.85 10.54
C GLN A 128 1.59 19.17 10.50
N GLU A 129 2.21 19.29 11.68
CA GLU A 129 3.61 19.65 11.87
C GLU A 129 4.57 18.46 11.66
N THR A 130 4.06 17.22 11.72
CA THR A 130 4.87 15.99 11.70
C THR A 130 5.76 15.86 10.46
N PHE A 131 5.32 16.39 9.33
CA PHE A 131 6.06 16.30 8.06
C PHE A 131 6.62 17.64 7.57
N GLU A 132 6.75 18.63 8.46
CA GLU A 132 7.42 19.86 8.09
C GLU A 132 8.88 19.58 7.71
N ASN A 133 9.24 19.94 6.47
CA ASN A 133 10.57 19.75 5.89
C ASN A 133 10.97 18.28 5.65
N MET A 134 10.01 17.35 5.61
CA MET A 134 10.25 15.97 5.22
C MET A 134 9.89 15.72 3.75
N HIS A 135 10.65 14.87 3.06
CA HIS A 135 10.29 14.40 1.73
C HIS A 135 9.58 13.06 1.81
N PHE A 136 8.55 12.87 1.00
CA PHE A 136 7.94 11.56 0.86
C PHE A 136 8.97 10.59 0.24
N ALA A 137 9.14 9.42 0.84
CA ALA A 137 10.03 8.37 0.32
C ALA A 137 9.24 7.16 -0.17
N GLY A 138 8.04 6.92 0.38
CA GLY A 138 7.14 5.87 -0.07
C GLY A 138 6.09 5.56 0.99
N SER A 139 5.26 4.56 0.73
CA SER A 139 4.28 4.07 1.70
C SER A 139 4.21 2.57 1.66
N SER A 140 4.00 1.95 2.81
CA SER A 140 3.95 0.50 2.94
C SER A 140 3.20 0.10 4.20
N HIS A 141 2.38 -0.95 4.12
CA HIS A 141 1.66 -1.53 5.27
C HIS A 141 0.87 -0.52 6.13
N GLY A 142 0.22 0.47 5.53
CA GLY A 142 -0.52 1.52 6.25
C GLY A 142 0.31 2.68 6.80
N HIS A 143 1.61 2.69 6.51
CA HIS A 143 2.53 3.71 6.97
C HIS A 143 3.04 4.56 5.81
N LEU A 144 3.29 5.84 6.08
CA LEU A 144 4.06 6.73 5.22
C LEU A 144 5.50 6.76 5.69
N ILE A 145 6.43 6.71 4.74
CA ILE A 145 7.87 6.79 4.96
C ILE A 145 8.32 8.12 4.40
N CYS A 146 8.93 8.94 5.25
CA CYS A 146 9.40 10.26 4.86
C CYS A 146 10.84 10.47 5.35
N CYS A 147 11.69 11.09 4.54
CA CYS A 147 13.10 11.28 4.87
C CYS A 147 13.59 12.67 4.47
N TYR A 148 14.54 13.22 5.24
CA TYR A 148 15.23 14.47 4.96
C TYR A 148 16.56 14.54 5.70
N ARG A 149 17.66 14.85 4.99
CA ARG A 149 19.01 15.04 5.59
C ARG A 149 19.46 13.91 6.51
N GLY A 150 19.11 12.68 6.14
CA GLY A 150 19.41 11.45 6.86
C GLY A 150 18.42 11.10 7.98
N VAL A 151 17.51 12.00 8.34
CA VAL A 151 16.42 11.69 9.27
C VAL A 151 15.33 11.00 8.47
N CYS A 152 14.83 9.86 8.94
CA CYS A 152 13.66 9.20 8.38
C CYS A 152 12.59 9.02 9.47
N LEU A 153 11.33 9.10 9.07
CA LEU A 153 10.16 8.89 9.89
C LEU A 153 9.22 7.92 9.18
N VAL A 154 8.75 6.93 9.92
CA VAL A 154 7.67 6.03 9.50
C VAL A 154 6.45 6.36 10.35
N VAL A 155 5.35 6.74 9.71
CA VAL A 155 4.16 7.27 10.38
C VAL A 155 2.93 6.50 9.95
N ASP A 156 2.20 5.96 10.92
CA ASP A 156 0.91 5.32 10.67
C ASP A 156 -0.15 6.36 10.29
N VAL A 157 -0.80 6.15 9.15
CA VAL A 157 -1.75 7.12 8.58
C VAL A 157 -2.99 7.31 9.45
N PHE A 158 -3.41 6.25 10.15
CA PHE A 158 -4.71 6.17 10.81
C PHE A 158 -4.63 6.47 12.30
N THR A 159 -3.48 6.21 12.93
CA THR A 159 -3.24 6.44 14.37
C THR A 159 -2.29 7.60 14.63
N GLY A 160 -1.51 8.03 13.63
CA GLY A 160 -0.47 9.04 13.81
C GLY A 160 0.75 8.54 14.61
N ALA A 161 0.83 7.25 14.94
CA ALA A 161 1.98 6.66 15.62
C ALA A 161 3.24 6.78 14.75
N MET A 162 4.37 7.12 15.37
CA MET A 162 5.62 7.40 14.67
C MET A 162 6.75 6.50 15.16
N VAL A 163 7.58 6.06 14.22
CA VAL A 163 8.84 5.37 14.48
C VAL A 163 9.95 6.08 13.71
N SER A 164 11.05 6.38 14.41
CA SER A 164 12.25 6.98 13.81
C SER A 164 13.39 5.96 13.85
N PRO A 165 13.88 5.47 12.71
CA PRO A 165 15.16 4.76 12.65
C PRO A 165 16.34 5.67 13.04
N PRO A 166 17.53 5.08 13.30
CA PRO A 166 18.77 5.84 13.42
C PRO A 166 19.03 6.64 12.13
N ARG A 167 19.85 7.69 12.24
CA ARG A 167 20.13 8.56 11.10
C ARG A 167 20.80 7.77 9.97
N LEU A 168 20.24 7.86 8.77
CA LEU A 168 20.87 7.30 7.57
C LEU A 168 22.25 7.93 7.35
N PRO A 169 23.25 7.15 6.95
CA PRO A 169 24.57 7.65 6.55
C PRO A 169 24.52 8.33 5.15
N PHE A 170 23.39 8.94 4.80
CA PHE A 170 23.12 9.56 3.51
C PHE A 170 22.07 10.68 3.65
N SER A 171 22.32 11.84 3.03
CA SER A 171 21.54 13.05 3.28
C SER A 171 20.54 13.46 2.19
N ASP A 172 20.72 13.06 0.93
CA ASP A 172 20.02 13.73 -0.19
C ASP A 172 19.61 12.79 -1.33
N GLY A 173 18.32 12.75 -1.69
CA GLY A 173 17.83 11.99 -2.85
C GLY A 173 17.33 10.59 -2.48
N TYR A 174 16.12 10.55 -1.91
CA TYR A 174 15.42 9.32 -1.53
C TYR A 174 14.43 8.95 -2.64
N TYR A 175 14.72 7.89 -3.38
CA TYR A 175 13.96 7.52 -4.58
C TYR A 175 12.91 6.44 -4.32
N GLY A 176 12.96 5.78 -3.17
CA GLY A 176 11.96 4.80 -2.76
C GLY A 176 12.13 4.41 -1.29
N GLY A 177 11.03 4.01 -0.66
CA GLY A 177 10.99 3.55 0.72
C GLY A 177 9.89 2.52 0.87
N THR A 178 10.20 1.35 1.45
CA THR A 178 9.20 0.33 1.73
C THR A 178 9.53 -0.48 2.98
N LEU A 179 8.51 -1.02 3.63
CA LEU A 179 8.64 -2.01 4.68
C LEU A 179 8.49 -3.41 4.07
N THR A 180 9.29 -4.36 4.55
CA THR A 180 9.20 -5.78 4.13
C THR A 180 8.05 -6.53 4.79
N ALA A 181 7.60 -6.03 5.95
CA ALA A 181 6.46 -6.50 6.72
C ALA A 181 5.98 -5.33 7.62
N PRO A 182 4.80 -5.39 8.27
CA PRO A 182 4.38 -4.38 9.24
C PRO A 182 5.45 -4.11 10.30
N LEU A 183 5.54 -2.87 10.79
CA LEU A 183 6.56 -2.47 11.78
C LEU A 183 6.54 -3.35 13.06
N THR A 184 5.38 -3.86 13.43
CA THR A 184 5.19 -4.73 14.60
C THR A 184 5.53 -6.19 14.34
N SER A 185 5.79 -6.57 13.08
CA SER A 185 6.11 -7.94 12.71
C SER A 185 7.57 -8.30 13.06
N PRO A 186 7.83 -9.55 13.47
CA PRO A 186 9.19 -10.01 13.68
C PRO A 186 9.96 -9.99 12.35
N ASN A 187 11.24 -9.63 12.38
CA ASN A 187 12.07 -9.47 11.18
C ASN A 187 11.46 -8.53 10.13
N SER A 188 10.80 -7.46 10.57
CA SER A 188 10.46 -6.35 9.68
C SER A 188 11.71 -5.52 9.38
N HIS A 189 11.83 -5.05 8.14
CA HIS A 189 12.92 -4.22 7.67
C HIS A 189 12.36 -3.00 6.94
N LEU A 190 12.97 -1.84 7.17
CA LEU A 190 12.75 -0.64 6.36
C LEU A 190 13.85 -0.56 5.32
N LEU A 191 13.44 -0.58 4.06
CA LEU A 191 14.33 -0.42 2.93
C LEU A 191 14.20 1.00 2.39
N VAL A 192 15.32 1.70 2.21
CA VAL A 192 15.38 3.03 1.61
C VAL A 192 16.34 3.04 0.44
N SER A 193 15.83 3.36 -0.73
CA SER A 193 16.57 3.43 -1.98
C SER A 193 17.04 4.85 -2.25
N THR A 194 18.34 5.01 -2.52
CA THR A 194 18.98 6.26 -2.93
C THR A 194 19.53 6.11 -4.34
N GLN A 195 20.17 7.15 -4.89
CA GLN A 195 20.65 7.13 -6.27
C GLN A 195 21.62 5.97 -6.57
N SER A 196 22.38 5.53 -5.57
CA SER A 196 23.46 4.55 -5.72
C SER A 196 23.42 3.41 -4.71
N SER A 197 22.51 3.44 -3.74
CA SER A 197 22.53 2.49 -2.63
C SER A 197 21.12 2.08 -2.22
N LEU A 198 20.99 0.85 -1.75
CA LEU A 198 19.83 0.37 -1.00
C LEU A 198 20.26 0.21 0.46
N PHE A 199 19.60 0.95 1.35
CA PHE A 199 19.81 0.85 2.78
C PHE A 199 18.76 -0.04 3.40
N ASP A 200 19.19 -0.95 4.28
CA ASP A 200 18.33 -1.82 5.08
C ASP A 200 18.48 -1.48 6.56
N TRP A 201 17.37 -1.15 7.20
CA TRP A 201 17.25 -1.07 8.64
C TRP A 201 16.35 -2.20 9.15
N PRO A 202 16.92 -3.24 9.78
CA PRO A 202 16.15 -4.16 10.59
C PRO A 202 15.45 -3.36 11.71
N VAL A 203 14.13 -3.46 11.80
CA VAL A 203 13.34 -2.66 12.74
C VAL A 203 13.80 -2.95 14.18
N GLY A 204 14.19 -1.89 14.89
CA GLY A 204 14.75 -1.96 16.25
C GLY A 204 16.28 -2.06 16.33
N SER A 205 16.98 -2.10 15.20
CA SER A 205 18.45 -2.02 15.15
C SER A 205 18.97 -0.60 15.36
N ASP A 206 20.23 -0.47 15.81
CA ASP A 206 20.93 0.80 15.98
C ASP A 206 21.64 1.28 14.70
N SER A 207 21.69 0.45 13.65
CA SER A 207 22.43 0.74 12.43
C SER A 207 21.72 0.29 11.15
N TRP A 208 22.13 0.91 10.05
CA TRP A 208 21.76 0.54 8.69
C TRP A 208 22.82 -0.36 8.05
N GLU A 209 22.40 -1.33 7.26
CA GLU A 209 23.24 -2.04 6.29
C GLU A 209 23.10 -1.35 4.91
N GLU A 210 24.19 -1.25 4.17
CA GLU A 210 24.21 -0.62 2.85
C GLU A 210 24.59 -1.64 1.78
N LEU A 211 23.78 -1.71 0.72
CA LEU A 211 24.12 -2.39 -0.52
C LEU A 211 24.33 -1.35 -1.62
N GLN A 212 25.55 -1.30 -2.17
CA GLN A 212 25.84 -0.50 -3.35
C GLN A 212 25.13 -1.09 -4.57
N LEU A 213 24.43 -0.25 -5.31
CA LEU A 213 23.67 -0.62 -6.49
C LEU A 213 24.55 -0.45 -7.74
N PRO A 214 24.59 -1.46 -8.62
CA PRO A 214 25.40 -1.38 -9.83
C PRO A 214 24.81 -0.43 -10.88
N HIS A 215 23.48 -0.24 -10.88
CA HIS A 215 22.75 0.55 -11.87
C HIS A 215 21.60 1.32 -11.21
N GLY A 216 21.73 2.65 -11.11
CA GLY A 216 20.67 3.52 -10.63
C GLY A 216 20.13 3.16 -9.24
N TRP A 217 18.88 3.54 -9.00
CA TRP A 217 18.16 3.26 -7.76
C TRP A 217 17.16 2.12 -7.95
N ILE A 218 16.87 1.40 -6.86
CA ILE A 218 15.72 0.50 -6.81
C ILE A 218 14.45 1.35 -6.82
N TYR A 219 13.63 1.11 -7.83
CA TYR A 219 12.43 1.86 -8.12
C TYR A 219 11.24 1.33 -7.31
N GLN A 220 11.07 0.00 -7.28
CA GLN A 220 9.98 -0.64 -6.55
C GLN A 220 10.41 -2.00 -6.00
N ILE A 221 9.88 -2.38 -4.84
CA ILE A 221 10.08 -3.70 -4.23
C ILE A 221 8.72 -4.25 -3.84
N VAL A 222 8.43 -5.50 -4.23
CA VAL A 222 7.20 -6.22 -3.90
C VAL A 222 7.51 -7.58 -3.31
N GLN A 223 6.61 -8.11 -2.50
CA GLN A 223 6.70 -9.48 -2.01
C GLN A 223 5.88 -10.40 -2.93
N PHE A 224 6.52 -11.39 -3.53
CA PHE A 224 5.91 -12.33 -4.48
C PHE A 224 6.42 -13.74 -4.21
N ASN A 225 5.51 -14.71 -4.02
CA ASN A 225 5.83 -16.11 -3.74
C ASN A 225 6.86 -16.32 -2.60
N GLY A 226 6.72 -15.55 -1.53
CA GLY A 226 7.61 -15.62 -0.35
C GLY A 226 9.00 -15.01 -0.57
N GLN A 227 9.25 -14.37 -1.71
CA GLN A 227 10.48 -13.67 -2.03
C GLN A 227 10.23 -12.17 -2.20
N PHE A 228 11.27 -11.36 -2.02
CA PHE A 228 11.23 -9.95 -2.39
C PHE A 228 11.77 -9.80 -3.80
N ILE A 229 10.95 -9.21 -4.67
CA ILE A 229 11.32 -8.90 -6.05
C ILE A 229 11.47 -7.39 -6.15
N ALA A 230 12.64 -6.94 -6.59
CA ALA A 230 12.97 -5.55 -6.79
C ALA A 230 13.05 -5.24 -8.29
N MET A 231 12.61 -4.04 -8.67
CA MET A 231 12.72 -3.48 -10.01
C MET A 231 13.51 -2.19 -9.91
N ASP A 232 14.55 -2.01 -10.74
CA ASP A 232 15.29 -0.75 -10.83
C ASP A 232 14.63 0.24 -11.81
N HIS A 233 15.15 1.46 -11.89
CA HIS A 233 14.66 2.48 -12.85
C HIS A 233 14.78 2.05 -14.32
N GLY A 234 15.71 1.14 -14.65
CA GLY A 234 15.88 0.56 -15.98
C GLY A 234 14.98 -0.66 -16.22
N MET A 235 14.01 -0.91 -15.34
CA MET A 235 13.07 -2.04 -15.39
C MET A 235 13.75 -3.41 -15.30
N LYS A 236 15.00 -3.48 -14.84
CA LYS A 236 15.64 -4.77 -14.54
C LYS A 236 15.09 -5.32 -13.25
N MET A 237 14.94 -6.64 -13.24
CA MET A 237 14.34 -7.38 -12.14
C MET A 237 15.41 -8.07 -11.30
N TYR A 238 15.23 -8.08 -9.98
CA TYR A 238 16.15 -8.70 -9.05
C TYR A 238 15.39 -9.46 -7.97
N THR A 239 15.93 -10.60 -7.55
CA THR A 239 15.58 -11.18 -6.24
C THR A 239 16.38 -10.46 -5.16
N LEU A 240 15.69 -9.89 -4.17
CA LEU A 240 16.29 -9.26 -3.00
C LEU A 240 16.41 -10.29 -1.86
N ARG A 241 17.61 -10.36 -1.28
CA ARG A 241 17.91 -11.16 -0.10
C ARG A 241 18.22 -10.22 1.06
N LEU A 242 17.50 -10.38 2.17
CA LEU A 242 17.70 -9.60 3.40
C LEU A 242 18.78 -10.23 4.30
N ALA A 243 18.70 -11.55 4.54
CA ALA A 243 19.60 -12.27 5.46
C ALA A 243 20.42 -13.35 4.74
N PRO A 244 21.68 -13.64 5.16
CA PRO A 244 22.41 -13.06 6.29
C PRO A 244 23.13 -11.73 5.96
N ARG A 245 23.09 -11.29 4.71
CA ARG A 245 23.54 -9.97 4.25
C ARG A 245 22.61 -9.51 3.14
N LEU A 246 22.45 -8.19 3.04
CA LEU A 246 21.67 -7.56 2.00
C LEU A 246 22.32 -7.84 0.64
N GLY A 247 21.52 -8.31 -0.32
CA GLY A 247 22.03 -8.65 -1.64
C GLY A 247 20.96 -8.68 -2.72
N LEU A 248 21.37 -8.37 -3.94
CA LEU A 248 20.53 -8.43 -5.13
C LEU A 248 21.07 -9.46 -6.10
N ARG A 249 20.18 -10.28 -6.65
CA ARG A 249 20.49 -11.22 -7.73
C ARG A 249 19.60 -10.90 -8.92
N GLU A 250 20.20 -10.53 -10.04
CA GLU A 250 19.46 -10.23 -11.27
C GLU A 250 18.67 -11.45 -11.74
N ILE A 251 17.45 -11.21 -12.19
CA ILE A 251 16.59 -12.18 -12.85
C ILE A 251 16.69 -11.87 -14.34
N PRO A 252 17.32 -12.73 -15.16
CA PRO A 252 17.38 -12.50 -16.59
C PRO A 252 15.96 -12.48 -17.18
N THR A 253 15.59 -11.37 -17.83
CA THR A 253 14.29 -11.20 -18.46
C THR A 253 14.42 -10.94 -19.95
N GLU A 254 13.66 -11.65 -20.76
CA GLU A 254 13.45 -11.39 -22.18
C GLU A 254 12.18 -10.54 -22.35
N TRP A 255 12.34 -9.37 -22.97
CA TRP A 255 11.23 -8.47 -23.27
C TRP A 255 10.40 -9.00 -24.43
N CYS A 256 9.09 -8.80 -24.36
CA CYS A 256 8.23 -9.02 -25.51
C CYS A 256 8.58 -7.98 -26.58
N SER A 257 8.69 -8.38 -27.85
CA SER A 257 9.12 -7.51 -28.97
C SER A 257 8.25 -6.26 -29.19
N GLU A 258 7.10 -6.17 -28.54
CA GLU A 258 6.20 -5.01 -28.55
C GLU A 258 6.64 -3.91 -27.56
N ILE A 259 7.54 -4.19 -26.61
CA ILE A 259 8.03 -3.23 -25.62
C ILE A 259 9.43 -2.79 -26.05
N GLU A 260 9.57 -1.59 -26.60
CA GLU A 260 10.87 -0.99 -26.84
C GLU A 260 11.47 -0.49 -25.50
N PRO A 261 12.61 -1.03 -25.04
CA PRO A 261 13.24 -0.63 -23.77
C PRO A 261 13.68 0.84 -23.72
N GLU A 262 13.82 1.48 -24.89
CA GLU A 262 14.27 2.87 -25.03
C GLU A 262 13.11 3.89 -24.93
N SER A 263 11.86 3.41 -24.95
CA SER A 263 10.72 4.25 -24.62
C SER A 263 10.67 4.43 -23.11
N PHE A 264 10.61 5.67 -22.60
CA PHE A 264 10.55 5.97 -21.17
C PHE A 264 9.27 5.39 -20.54
N VAL A 265 9.27 4.09 -20.21
CA VAL A 265 8.13 3.39 -19.62
C VAL A 265 8.16 3.57 -18.12
N GLN A 266 7.20 4.32 -17.60
CA GLN A 266 6.96 4.44 -16.17
C GLN A 266 6.03 3.29 -15.73
N ALA A 267 6.56 2.06 -15.62
CA ALA A 267 5.74 0.90 -15.28
C ALA A 267 5.53 0.73 -13.77
N TRP A 268 4.38 0.16 -13.39
CA TRP A 268 4.12 -0.33 -12.04
C TRP A 268 4.30 -1.85 -11.99
N LEU A 269 4.99 -2.34 -10.97
CA LEU A 269 5.09 -3.77 -10.68
C LEU A 269 4.01 -4.15 -9.67
N VAL A 270 3.03 -4.97 -10.05
CA VAL A 270 1.84 -5.27 -9.24
C VAL A 270 1.75 -6.77 -9.00
N VAL A 271 1.57 -7.17 -7.73
CA VAL A 271 1.23 -8.55 -7.39
C VAL A 271 -0.28 -8.69 -7.48
N CYS A 272 -0.75 -9.56 -8.39
CA CYS A 272 -2.17 -9.76 -8.68
C CYS A 272 -2.49 -11.26 -8.59
N GLY A 273 -3.02 -11.70 -7.45
CA GLY A 273 -3.18 -13.13 -7.16
C GLY A 273 -1.84 -13.85 -7.18
N ASP A 274 -1.73 -14.88 -8.01
CA ASP A 274 -0.51 -15.67 -8.19
C ASP A 274 0.42 -15.11 -9.27
N ASP A 275 0.05 -13.99 -9.89
CA ASP A 275 0.78 -13.38 -11.00
C ASP A 275 1.53 -12.13 -10.57
N LEU A 276 2.76 -11.99 -11.08
CA LEU A 276 3.51 -10.75 -11.01
C LEU A 276 3.34 -10.00 -12.32
N LEU A 277 2.63 -8.88 -12.25
CA LEU A 277 2.25 -8.07 -13.40
C LEU A 277 3.12 -6.82 -13.49
N MET A 278 3.46 -6.44 -14.71
CA MET A 278 3.91 -5.12 -15.06
C MET A 278 2.77 -4.41 -15.77
N VAL A 279 2.40 -3.24 -15.28
CA VAL A 279 1.45 -2.35 -15.94
C VAL A 279 2.26 -1.21 -16.53
N ASP A 280 2.37 -1.21 -17.85
CA ASP A 280 3.14 -0.24 -18.61
C ASP A 280 2.26 0.88 -19.17
N HIS A 281 2.82 2.08 -19.21
CA HIS A 281 2.25 3.21 -19.91
C HIS A 281 3.34 3.83 -20.80
N PHE A 282 3.12 3.82 -22.11
CA PHE A 282 4.02 4.42 -23.08
C PHE A 282 3.86 5.94 -23.06
N VAL A 283 4.91 6.67 -22.67
CA VAL A 283 4.88 8.14 -22.57
C VAL A 283 4.86 8.84 -23.94
N HIS A 284 5.21 8.16 -25.04
CA HIS A 284 5.47 8.81 -26.32
C HIS A 284 4.63 8.36 -27.54
N LEU A 285 3.81 7.31 -27.45
CA LEU A 285 3.07 6.81 -28.60
C LEU A 285 1.57 6.72 -28.32
N SER A 286 0.89 7.85 -28.55
CA SER A 286 -0.56 7.94 -28.72
C SER A 286 -1.42 7.52 -27.53
N SER A 287 -2.71 7.82 -27.65
CA SER A 287 -3.82 7.59 -26.72
C SER A 287 -4.13 6.10 -26.50
N ALA A 288 -3.12 5.27 -26.24
CA ALA A 288 -3.30 3.84 -26.05
C ALA A 288 -3.71 3.52 -24.62
N ASP A 289 -4.64 2.57 -24.49
CA ASP A 289 -5.07 1.99 -23.21
C ASP A 289 -3.87 1.36 -22.48
N PRO A 290 -3.86 1.35 -21.13
CA PRO A 290 -2.79 0.72 -20.37
C PRO A 290 -2.68 -0.76 -20.75
N VAL A 291 -1.45 -1.23 -20.98
CA VAL A 291 -1.16 -2.63 -21.27
C VAL A 291 -0.65 -3.30 -20.00
N CYS A 292 -0.80 -4.62 -19.94
CA CYS A 292 -0.34 -5.40 -18.81
C CYS A 292 0.42 -6.62 -19.31
N HIS A 293 1.54 -6.91 -18.66
CA HIS A 293 2.41 -8.04 -18.95
C HIS A 293 2.64 -8.85 -17.68
N ARG A 294 2.48 -10.16 -17.76
CA ARG A 294 2.77 -11.10 -16.68
C ARG A 294 4.19 -11.63 -16.82
N LEU A 295 4.93 -11.71 -15.72
CA LEU A 295 6.24 -12.34 -15.70
C LEU A 295 6.09 -13.86 -15.62
N ASP A 296 6.50 -14.54 -16.68
CA ASP A 296 6.61 -16.00 -16.71
C ASP A 296 8.05 -16.41 -16.31
N MET A 297 8.18 -16.89 -15.07
CA MET A 297 9.45 -17.40 -14.53
C MET A 297 9.70 -18.89 -14.85
N SER A 298 8.83 -19.53 -15.65
CA SER A 298 9.02 -20.95 -16.04
C SER A 298 10.08 -21.15 -17.12
N THR A 299 10.49 -20.07 -17.78
CA THR A 299 11.55 -20.05 -18.80
C THR A 299 12.82 -19.40 -18.27
N GLU A 300 13.97 -19.72 -18.89
CA GLU A 300 15.24 -19.05 -18.64
C GLU A 300 15.81 -18.53 -19.97
N PRO A 301 15.86 -17.20 -20.20
CA PRO A 301 15.40 -16.11 -19.32
C PRO A 301 13.88 -16.11 -19.08
N ALA A 302 13.44 -15.48 -17.99
CA ALA A 302 12.02 -15.27 -17.70
C ALA A 302 11.41 -14.35 -18.77
N LYS A 303 10.14 -14.53 -19.11
CA LYS A 303 9.50 -13.84 -20.25
C LYS A 303 8.34 -12.97 -19.81
N TRP A 304 8.25 -11.77 -20.37
CA TRP A 304 7.06 -10.94 -20.21
C TRP A 304 6.00 -11.33 -21.23
N VAL A 305 4.84 -11.79 -20.75
CA VAL A 305 3.72 -12.25 -21.58
C VAL A 305 2.55 -11.29 -21.46
N LYS A 306 2.06 -10.78 -22.58
CA LYS A 306 0.92 -9.85 -22.61
C LYS A 306 -0.34 -10.48 -22.00
N VAL A 307 -0.99 -9.75 -21.10
CA VAL A 307 -2.24 -10.11 -20.45
C VAL A 307 -3.40 -9.43 -21.17
N LYS A 308 -4.40 -10.21 -21.59
CA LYS A 308 -5.57 -9.68 -22.31
C LYS A 308 -6.67 -9.17 -21.38
N THR A 309 -6.77 -9.77 -20.19
CA THR A 309 -7.82 -9.53 -19.21
C THR A 309 -7.25 -9.80 -17.82
N LEU A 310 -7.64 -9.00 -16.83
CA LEU A 310 -7.38 -9.24 -15.41
C LEU A 310 -8.47 -10.12 -14.77
N ASP A 311 -9.39 -10.65 -15.57
CA ASP A 311 -10.55 -11.42 -15.14
C ASP A 311 -11.32 -10.69 -14.05
N ASN A 312 -11.45 -11.27 -12.85
CA ASN A 312 -12.18 -10.70 -11.73
C ASN A 312 -11.34 -9.76 -10.85
N TRP A 313 -10.22 -9.24 -11.35
CA TRP A 313 -9.35 -8.35 -10.60
C TRP A 313 -9.48 -6.89 -11.05
N ALA A 314 -9.20 -5.99 -10.12
CA ALA A 314 -8.97 -4.58 -10.34
C ALA A 314 -7.59 -4.17 -9.80
N ILE A 315 -6.89 -3.29 -10.51
CA ILE A 315 -5.58 -2.77 -10.13
C ILE A 315 -5.71 -1.31 -9.67
N PHE A 316 -4.96 -0.94 -8.64
CA PHE A 316 -4.91 0.42 -8.10
C PHE A 316 -3.48 0.95 -8.22
N VAL A 317 -3.32 2.09 -8.88
CA VAL A 317 -2.02 2.73 -9.11
C VAL A 317 -2.08 4.23 -8.82
N GLY A 318 -0.96 4.81 -8.39
CA GLY A 318 -0.84 6.24 -8.14
C GLY A 318 0.12 6.93 -9.10
N GLY A 319 -0.07 8.26 -9.24
CA GLY A 319 0.82 9.13 -10.00
C GLY A 319 2.14 9.47 -9.29
N ASP A 320 2.30 9.14 -8.00
CA ASP A 320 3.61 9.23 -7.35
C ASP A 320 4.45 8.00 -7.72
N GLU A 321 5.70 8.19 -8.14
CA GLU A 321 6.62 7.08 -8.42
C GLU A 321 6.86 6.17 -7.21
N ARG A 322 6.76 6.74 -6.00
CA ARG A 322 6.97 6.01 -4.74
C ARG A 322 5.68 5.40 -4.18
N SER A 323 4.55 5.58 -4.87
CA SER A 323 3.28 4.98 -4.44
C SER A 323 3.24 3.50 -4.81
N PRO A 324 2.96 2.61 -3.83
CA PRO A 324 2.80 1.19 -4.11
C PRO A 324 1.50 0.97 -4.91
N PRO A 325 1.52 0.07 -5.90
CA PRO A 325 0.32 -0.41 -6.55
C PRO A 325 -0.31 -1.56 -5.75
N PHE A 326 -1.61 -1.76 -5.93
CA PHE A 326 -2.37 -2.85 -5.30
C PHE A 326 -3.26 -3.56 -6.31
N ALA A 327 -3.69 -4.77 -5.98
CA ALA A 327 -4.70 -5.51 -6.73
C ALA A 327 -5.76 -6.07 -5.78
N CYS A 328 -7.03 -5.96 -6.19
CA CYS A 328 -8.19 -6.45 -5.46
C CYS A 328 -9.03 -7.36 -6.36
N ALA A 329 -9.41 -8.52 -5.86
CA ALA A 329 -10.32 -9.45 -6.51
C ALA A 329 -11.79 -9.09 -6.21
N ARG A 330 -12.67 -9.47 -7.13
CA ARG A 330 -14.13 -9.33 -7.05
C ARG A 330 -14.58 -7.91 -6.68
N PRO A 331 -14.19 -6.89 -7.48
CA PRO A 331 -14.51 -5.51 -7.19
C PRO A 331 -16.02 -5.21 -7.12
N GLU A 332 -16.86 -6.06 -7.71
CA GLU A 332 -18.33 -5.96 -7.64
C GLU A 332 -18.84 -5.99 -6.19
N ARG A 333 -18.09 -6.58 -5.26
CA ARG A 333 -18.42 -6.64 -3.84
C ARG A 333 -18.51 -5.27 -3.17
N TRP A 334 -17.83 -4.29 -3.71
CA TRP A 334 -17.78 -2.92 -3.18
C TRP A 334 -18.30 -1.90 -4.21
N GLY A 335 -18.99 -2.38 -5.25
CA GLY A 335 -19.54 -1.53 -6.32
C GLY A 335 -18.52 -1.13 -7.40
N GLY A 336 -17.33 -1.72 -7.39
CA GLY A 336 -16.32 -1.58 -8.43
C GLY A 336 -16.56 -2.49 -9.64
N THR A 337 -15.64 -2.42 -10.61
CA THR A 337 -15.72 -3.18 -11.86
C THR A 337 -14.45 -3.97 -12.13
N SER A 338 -14.61 -5.25 -12.47
CA SER A 338 -13.53 -6.15 -12.85
C SER A 338 -12.83 -5.70 -14.14
N ASN A 339 -11.61 -6.18 -14.37
CA ASN A 339 -10.78 -5.83 -15.53
C ASN A 339 -10.54 -4.32 -15.69
N ASN A 340 -10.40 -3.61 -14.56
CA ASN A 340 -10.17 -2.17 -14.57
C ASN A 340 -8.97 -1.76 -13.72
N LEU A 341 -8.41 -0.61 -14.11
CA LEU A 341 -7.35 0.08 -13.42
C LEU A 341 -7.88 1.40 -12.84
N TYR A 342 -7.66 1.58 -11.54
CA TYR A 342 -8.03 2.74 -10.74
C TYR A 342 -6.79 3.61 -10.51
N TYR A 343 -6.77 4.79 -11.11
CA TYR A 343 -5.65 5.71 -11.04
C TYR A 343 -5.93 6.88 -10.11
N ALA A 344 -5.09 7.03 -9.08
CA ALA A 344 -5.15 8.16 -8.16
C ALA A 344 -4.57 9.42 -8.82
N HIS A 345 -5.45 10.41 -9.06
CA HIS A 345 -5.08 11.71 -9.63
C HIS A 345 -4.73 12.71 -8.54
N HIS A 346 -4.01 13.77 -8.92
CA HIS A 346 -3.81 14.92 -8.03
C HIS A 346 -5.06 15.80 -7.91
N SER A 347 -5.73 16.09 -9.03
CA SER A 347 -6.83 17.05 -9.10
C SER A 347 -8.21 16.41 -8.87
N GLN A 348 -8.49 15.31 -9.55
CA GLN A 348 -9.69 14.48 -9.35
C GLN A 348 -9.39 13.36 -8.35
N PRO A 349 -10.38 12.74 -7.70
CA PRO A 349 -10.10 11.69 -6.72
C PRO A 349 -9.44 10.47 -7.38
N TRP A 350 -10.07 9.88 -8.40
CA TRP A 350 -9.45 8.86 -9.25
C TRP A 350 -10.15 8.78 -10.61
N SER A 351 -9.57 8.04 -11.55
CA SER A 351 -10.22 7.64 -12.80
C SER A 351 -10.15 6.13 -12.97
N VAL A 352 -11.13 5.56 -13.66
CA VAL A 352 -11.24 4.12 -13.91
C VAL A 352 -11.05 3.88 -15.40
N HIS A 353 -10.21 2.92 -15.75
CA HIS A 353 -9.89 2.59 -17.13
C HIS A 353 -9.92 1.09 -17.34
N GLU A 354 -10.63 0.66 -18.37
CA GLU A 354 -10.72 -0.75 -18.74
C GLU A 354 -9.39 -1.21 -19.33
N LEU A 355 -8.90 -2.37 -18.89
CA LEU A 355 -7.69 -2.94 -19.45
C LEU A 355 -8.06 -3.63 -20.76
N ARG A 356 -7.79 -2.96 -21.88
CA ARG A 356 -8.07 -3.48 -23.22
C ARG A 356 -6.82 -4.08 -23.81
N GLY A 357 -6.85 -5.40 -24.04
CA GLY A 357 -5.87 -6.03 -24.91
C GLY A 357 -6.05 -5.53 -26.34
N HIS A 358 -5.34 -4.46 -26.71
CA HIS A 358 -5.24 -3.83 -28.05
C HIS A 358 -6.19 -4.45 -29.10
N VAL A 359 -7.47 -4.11 -29.02
CA VAL A 359 -8.38 -4.32 -30.15
C VAL A 359 -8.13 -3.12 -31.05
N ASP A 360 -7.81 -3.36 -32.32
CA ASP A 360 -7.71 -2.32 -33.35
C ASP A 360 -9.03 -1.55 -33.44
N LEU A 361 -9.19 -0.57 -32.57
CA LEU A 361 -10.26 0.39 -32.62
C LEU A 361 -9.64 1.69 -33.12
N SER A 362 -10.33 2.26 -34.11
CA SER A 362 -10.04 3.61 -34.58
C SER A 362 -9.93 4.55 -33.40
N PRO A 363 -9.02 5.54 -33.43
CA PRO A 363 -8.77 6.44 -32.32
C PRO A 363 -10.05 7.22 -32.01
N THR A 364 -10.86 6.72 -31.08
CA THR A 364 -11.93 7.49 -30.50
C THR A 364 -11.27 8.54 -29.65
N SER A 365 -11.61 9.79 -29.92
CA SER A 365 -11.09 11.00 -29.29
C SER A 365 -11.42 11.01 -27.80
N HIS A 366 -10.69 10.23 -27.01
CA HIS A 366 -10.61 10.44 -25.58
C HIS A 366 -9.66 11.61 -25.35
N PRO A 367 -10.01 12.59 -24.51
CA PRO A 367 -9.15 13.72 -24.26
C PRO A 367 -7.80 13.20 -23.77
N ASN A 368 -6.70 13.75 -24.32
CA ASN A 368 -5.32 13.35 -24.03
C ASN A 368 -5.07 13.25 -22.51
N PHE A 369 -5.22 12.07 -21.92
CA PHE A 369 -4.94 11.82 -20.51
C PHE A 369 -3.46 11.48 -20.37
N ASN A 370 -2.76 12.34 -19.64
CA ASN A 370 -1.31 12.24 -19.48
C ASN A 370 -0.99 11.51 -18.18
N TRP A 371 -0.93 10.19 -18.24
CA TRP A 371 -0.56 9.31 -17.13
C TRP A 371 0.93 9.42 -16.86
N ARG A 372 1.32 10.48 -16.15
CA ARG A 372 2.71 10.69 -15.75
C ARG A 372 2.86 10.34 -14.31
N LYS A 373 3.67 9.32 -14.04
CA LYS A 373 4.31 9.25 -12.74
C LYS A 373 5.22 10.45 -12.59
N ARG A 374 5.21 11.02 -11.40
CA ARG A 374 6.00 12.20 -11.07
C ARG A 374 6.73 11.95 -9.78
N PHE A 375 7.97 12.39 -9.78
CA PHE A 375 8.76 12.52 -8.58
C PHE A 375 8.73 13.98 -8.12
N VAL A 376 8.03 14.21 -7.01
CA VAL A 376 7.94 15.51 -6.35
C VAL A 376 8.34 15.36 -4.88
N PRO A 377 8.95 16.37 -4.25
CA PRO A 377 9.34 16.25 -2.84
C PRO A 377 8.16 15.93 -1.90
N THR A 378 6.98 16.43 -2.23
CA THR A 378 5.73 16.13 -1.53
C THR A 378 5.03 14.92 -2.12
N ALA A 379 4.40 14.09 -1.29
CA ALA A 379 3.54 13.00 -1.70
C ALA A 379 2.40 13.52 -2.55
N MET A 380 2.08 12.75 -3.57
CA MET A 380 0.88 12.90 -4.36
C MET A 380 -0.27 12.04 -3.81
N ALA A 381 -1.44 12.10 -4.44
CA ALA A 381 -2.51 11.17 -4.10
C ALA A 381 -2.02 9.73 -4.27
N LEU A 382 -2.23 8.90 -3.26
CA LEU A 382 -1.70 7.55 -3.19
C LEU A 382 -2.68 6.60 -2.51
N TRP A 383 -2.61 5.34 -2.90
CA TRP A 383 -3.41 4.26 -2.33
C TRP A 383 -2.75 3.71 -1.07
N VAL A 384 -3.53 3.34 -0.07
CA VAL A 384 -3.04 2.75 1.18
C VAL A 384 -4.09 1.82 1.77
N TYR A 385 -3.66 0.73 2.41
CA TYR A 385 -4.53 -0.04 3.29
C TYR A 385 -4.31 0.36 4.76
N PRO A 386 -5.33 0.32 5.63
CA PRO A 386 -5.13 0.44 7.07
C PRO A 386 -4.07 -0.52 7.59
N SER A 387 -3.18 -0.03 8.46
CA SER A 387 -2.11 -0.85 9.07
C SER A 387 -2.64 -2.07 9.82
N MET A 388 -3.82 -1.94 10.42
CA MET A 388 -4.49 -3.04 11.11
C MET A 388 -4.92 -4.19 10.19
N PHE A 389 -5.04 -3.95 8.88
CA PHE A 389 -5.28 -5.04 7.92
C PHE A 389 -4.04 -5.91 7.76
N TYR A 390 -2.88 -5.45 8.22
CA TYR A 390 -1.64 -6.22 8.20
C TYR A 390 -1.26 -6.80 9.56
N SER A 391 -2.03 -6.51 10.62
CA SER A 391 -1.71 -6.99 11.95
C SER A 391 -2.10 -8.45 12.10
N ASP A 392 -1.11 -9.32 12.30
CA ASP A 392 -1.36 -10.66 12.84
C ASP A 392 -1.85 -10.47 14.28
N GLY A 393 -3.09 -10.82 14.56
CA GLY A 393 -3.83 -10.52 15.80
C GLY A 393 -3.23 -11.01 17.12
N ARG A 394 -2.04 -10.51 17.49
CA ARG A 394 -1.33 -10.83 18.72
C ARG A 394 -1.49 -9.76 19.79
#